data_AF-A0A2V9W5Q6-F1
#
_entry.id   AF-A0A2V9W5Q6-F1
#
_cell.length_a   1.000
_cell.length_b   1.000
_cell.length_c   1.000
_cell.angle_alpha   90.00
_cell.angle_beta   90.00
_cell.angle_gamma   90.00
#
_symmetry.space_group_name_H-M   'P 1'
#
loop_
_entity.id
_entity.type
_entity.pdbx_description
1 polymer ?
#
loop_
_entity_poly.entity_id
_entity_poly.type
_entity_poly.pdbx_seq_one_letter_code
_entity_poly.pdbx_strand_id
1 'polypeptide(L)'
;MFNQAFDWQRDLCRTIVGGMSDDILTLRPPPADARLAYGSDPNQFLDLRLPSKDAPSKEKSKPPAPLIINIHGGFWRAKYNLDHASHLCAALTAKG
;
A
#
# COMPACT_ATOMS: atom_id res chain seq x y z
N MET A 1 25.51 -35.04 7.32
CA MET A 1 24.08 -35.01 6.90
C MET A 1 23.34 -33.83 7.55
N PHE A 2 23.92 -32.62 7.58
CA PHE A 2 23.37 -31.48 8.35
C PHE A 2 23.70 -30.10 7.74
N ASN A 3 23.74 -29.97 6.40
CA ASN A 3 24.08 -28.68 5.78
C ASN A 3 23.17 -28.24 4.62
N GLN A 4 22.10 -28.98 4.30
CA GLN A 4 21.17 -28.59 3.21
C GLN A 4 19.97 -27.75 3.68
N ALA A 5 19.67 -27.72 4.98
CA ALA A 5 18.52 -26.96 5.51
C ALA A 5 18.77 -25.45 5.58
N PHE A 6 20.04 -25.01 5.73
CA PHE A 6 20.39 -23.59 5.85
C PHE A 6 20.51 -22.85 4.51
N ASP A 7 20.68 -23.56 3.39
CA ASP A 7 20.73 -22.94 2.05
C ASP A 7 19.33 -22.54 1.55
N TRP A 8 18.31 -23.35 1.85
CA TRP A 8 16.93 -23.08 1.44
C TRP A 8 16.34 -21.80 2.07
N GLN A 9 16.74 -21.49 3.30
CA GLN A 9 16.25 -20.31 4.03
C GLN A 9 16.89 -19.00 3.55
N ARG A 10 18.12 -19.05 3.01
CA ARG A 10 18.77 -17.88 2.38
C ARG A 10 18.23 -17.58 0.99
N ASP A 11 17.95 -18.61 0.18
CA ASP A 11 17.44 -18.44 -1.18
C ASP A 11 15.99 -17.92 -1.19
N LEU A 12 15.17 -18.29 -0.20
CA LEU A 12 13.85 -17.69 0.00
C LEU A 12 13.92 -16.20 0.34
N CYS A 13 14.84 -15.78 1.23
CA CYS A 13 15.02 -14.36 1.55
C CYS A 13 15.53 -13.55 0.35
N ARG A 14 16.41 -14.14 -0.48
CA ARG A 14 16.97 -13.45 -1.65
C ARG A 14 15.97 -13.36 -2.81
N THR A 15 15.11 -14.35 -2.96
CA THR A 15 14.05 -14.37 -3.99
C THR A 15 12.84 -13.51 -3.59
N ILE A 16 12.60 -13.32 -2.28
CA ILE A 16 11.47 -12.51 -1.78
C ILE A 16 11.85 -11.04 -1.55
N VAL A 17 13.13 -10.69 -1.34
CA VAL A 17 13.54 -9.32 -0.95
C VAL A 17 14.70 -8.77 -1.79
N GLY A 18 15.41 -9.57 -2.60
CA GLY A 18 16.70 -9.21 -3.18
C GLY A 18 16.71 -8.35 -4.46
N GLY A 19 15.54 -7.93 -4.97
CA GLY A 19 15.44 -7.04 -6.14
C GLY A 19 14.25 -6.07 -6.12
N MET A 20 13.36 -6.17 -5.13
CA MET A 20 12.10 -5.41 -5.09
C MET A 20 12.25 -3.98 -4.55
N SER A 21 13.31 -3.68 -3.78
CA SER A 21 13.41 -2.41 -3.06
C SER A 21 13.73 -1.21 -3.96
N ASP A 22 14.54 -1.40 -5.01
CA ASP A 22 14.92 -0.30 -5.91
C ASP A 22 13.92 -0.12 -7.06
N ASP A 23 13.29 -1.21 -7.51
CA ASP A 23 12.26 -1.19 -8.55
C ASP A 23 11.10 -0.25 -8.17
N ILE A 24 10.76 -0.17 -6.88
CA ILE A 24 9.69 0.70 -6.36
C ILE A 24 9.87 2.17 -6.74
N LEU A 25 11.11 2.62 -6.96
CA LEU A 25 11.43 3.99 -7.34
C LEU A 25 11.01 4.30 -8.79
N THR A 26 10.79 3.27 -9.60
CA THR A 26 10.45 3.37 -11.02
C THR A 26 9.08 2.79 -11.36
N LEU A 27 8.51 1.98 -10.46
CA LEU A 27 7.19 1.41 -10.64
C LEU A 27 6.12 2.51 -10.75
N ARG A 28 5.14 2.25 -11.63
CA ARG A 28 4.00 3.14 -11.78
C ARG A 28 3.14 3.10 -10.51
N PRO A 29 2.86 4.24 -9.87
CA PRO A 29 1.93 4.36 -8.76
C PRO A 29 0.56 3.75 -9.07
N PRO A 30 0.01 2.84 -8.25
CA PRO A 30 -1.36 2.38 -8.39
C PRO A 30 -2.34 3.54 -8.15
N PRO A 31 -3.31 3.75 -9.05
CA PRO A 31 -4.28 4.82 -8.90
C PRO A 31 -5.15 4.59 -7.66
N ALA A 32 -5.67 5.68 -7.10
CA ALA A 32 -6.74 5.62 -6.10
C ALA A 32 -8.10 5.36 -6.77
N ASP A 33 -9.08 4.90 -5.99
CA ASP A 33 -10.45 4.68 -6.49
C ASP A 33 -11.21 5.99 -6.65
N ALA A 34 -10.98 6.93 -5.72
CA ALA A 34 -11.57 8.27 -5.76
C ALA A 34 -10.67 9.29 -5.06
N ARG A 35 -10.78 10.55 -5.47
CA ARG A 35 -10.23 11.70 -4.75
C ARG A 35 -11.37 12.49 -4.12
N LEU A 36 -11.29 12.72 -2.82
CA LEU A 36 -12.33 13.39 -2.04
C LEU A 36 -11.77 14.69 -1.45
N ALA A 37 -12.52 15.78 -1.59
CA ALA A 37 -12.21 17.03 -0.88
C ALA A 37 -12.81 16.98 0.53
N TYR A 38 -12.08 17.47 1.52
CA TYR A 38 -12.57 17.62 2.89
C TYR A 38 -12.66 19.08 3.34
N GLY A 39 -12.29 20.02 2.47
CA GLY A 39 -12.45 21.45 2.69
C GLY A 39 -12.34 22.23 1.39
N SER A 40 -12.33 23.56 1.49
CA SER A 40 -12.37 24.47 0.34
C SER A 40 -10.99 24.81 -0.23
N ASP A 41 -9.90 24.58 0.52
CA ASP A 41 -8.56 24.79 -0.01
C ASP A 41 -8.20 23.70 -1.04
N PRO A 42 -7.54 24.03 -2.16
CA PRO A 42 -7.16 23.04 -3.17
C PRO A 42 -6.29 21.88 -2.67
N ASN A 43 -5.59 22.06 -1.53
CA ASN A 43 -4.77 21.03 -0.91
C ASN A 43 -5.53 20.21 0.16
N GLN A 44 -6.79 20.51 0.42
CA GLN A 44 -7.64 19.78 1.36
C GLN A 44 -8.36 18.62 0.67
N PHE A 45 -7.58 17.61 0.27
CA PHE A 45 -8.10 16.40 -0.34
C PHE A 45 -7.43 15.13 0.22
N LEU A 46 -8.06 13.99 -0.03
CA LEU A 46 -7.53 12.66 0.23
C LEU A 46 -7.84 11.72 -0.93
N ASP A 47 -7.03 10.66 -1.05
CA ASP A 47 -7.26 9.56 -1.98
C ASP A 47 -7.91 8.39 -1.23
N LEU A 48 -9.13 8.03 -1.61
CA LEU A 48 -9.87 6.89 -1.09
C LEU A 48 -9.46 5.62 -1.84
N ARG A 49 -9.20 4.56 -1.08
CA ARG A 49 -8.98 3.21 -1.58
C ARG A 49 -9.86 2.23 -0.80
N LEU A 50 -10.60 1.39 -1.50
CA LEU A 50 -11.52 0.41 -0.93
C LEU A 50 -10.97 -1.00 -1.10
N PRO A 51 -11.04 -1.87 -0.07
CA PRO A 51 -10.66 -3.26 -0.22
C PRO A 51 -11.59 -3.94 -1.26
N SER A 52 -11.06 -4.94 -1.96
CA SER A 52 -11.82 -5.63 -3.01
C SER A 52 -13.18 -6.13 -2.51
N LYS A 53 -14.22 -5.94 -3.32
CA LYS A 53 -15.58 -6.44 -3.02
C LYS A 53 -15.68 -7.97 -3.01
N ASP A 54 -14.67 -8.64 -3.57
CA ASP A 54 -14.53 -10.09 -3.57
C ASP A 54 -13.71 -10.60 -2.37
N ALA A 55 -13.19 -9.68 -1.54
CA ALA A 55 -12.76 -10.06 -0.20
C ALA A 55 -13.96 -10.70 0.53
N PRO A 56 -13.75 -11.66 1.46
CA PRO A 56 -14.81 -12.47 2.07
C PRO A 56 -15.80 -11.71 3.00
N SER A 57 -16.05 -10.42 2.76
CA SER A 57 -16.93 -9.53 3.51
C SER A 57 -18.42 -9.63 3.13
N LYS A 58 -18.83 -10.50 2.20
CA LYS A 58 -20.26 -10.68 1.86
C LYS A 58 -21.05 -11.49 2.88
N GLU A 59 -20.41 -12.02 3.91
CA GLU A 59 -21.11 -12.60 5.05
C GLU A 59 -21.56 -11.46 5.98
N LYS A 60 -22.88 -11.32 6.19
CA LYS A 60 -23.50 -10.24 7.01
C LYS A 60 -22.94 -10.13 8.45
N SER A 61 -22.18 -11.13 8.89
CA SER A 61 -21.61 -11.29 10.22
C SER A 61 -20.19 -10.72 10.37
N LYS A 62 -19.50 -10.36 9.27
CA LYS A 62 -18.10 -9.90 9.36
C LYS A 62 -18.04 -8.42 9.78
N PRO A 63 -17.15 -8.04 10.73
CA PRO A 63 -16.95 -6.63 11.08
C PRO A 63 -16.44 -5.82 9.87
N PRO A 64 -16.72 -4.49 9.83
CA PRO A 64 -16.18 -3.61 8.81
C PRO A 64 -14.65 -3.67 8.76
N ALA A 65 -14.08 -3.45 7.56
CA ALA A 65 -12.63 -3.31 7.42
C ALA A 65 -12.13 -2.10 8.24
N PRO A 66 -10.92 -2.17 8.84
CA PRO A 66 -10.35 -1.06 9.58
C PRO A 66 -10.08 0.15 8.67
N LEU A 67 -10.28 1.36 9.21
CA LEU A 67 -9.88 2.59 8.52
C LEU A 67 -8.40 2.89 8.81
N ILE A 68 -7.61 3.06 7.75
CA ILE A 68 -6.21 3.47 7.83
C ILE A 68 -6.06 4.83 7.13
N ILE A 69 -5.42 5.78 7.79
CA ILE A 69 -5.07 7.09 7.25
C ILE A 69 -3.56 7.19 7.11
N ASN A 70 -3.08 7.45 5.90
CA ASN A 70 -1.67 7.71 5.65
C ASN A 70 -1.45 9.21 5.44
N ILE A 71 -0.62 9.83 6.28
CA ILE A 71 -0.25 11.24 6.18
C ILE A 71 1.23 11.29 5.82
N HIS A 72 1.52 11.79 4.62
CA HIS A 72 2.90 11.86 4.15
C HIS A 72 3.64 13.10 4.66
N GLY A 73 4.96 12.97 4.79
CA GLY A 73 5.88 14.08 5.03
C GLY A 73 6.33 14.77 3.73
N GLY A 74 7.29 15.67 3.83
CA GLY A 74 7.83 16.37 2.65
C GLY A 74 8.22 17.82 2.94
N PHE A 75 8.70 18.10 4.15
CA PHE A 75 9.05 19.45 4.59
C PHE A 75 7.89 20.46 4.44
N TRP A 76 6.64 20.03 4.62
CA TRP A 76 5.44 20.88 4.57
C TRP A 76 5.28 21.60 3.22
N ARG A 77 5.85 21.01 2.16
CA ARG A 77 5.79 21.52 0.79
C ARG A 77 4.93 20.61 -0.07
N ALA A 78 4.01 21.21 -0.83
CA ALA A 78 3.20 20.52 -1.85
C ALA A 78 4.00 20.27 -3.15
N LYS A 79 5.20 19.68 -3.04
CA LYS A 79 6.04 19.36 -4.21
C LYS A 79 5.61 18.06 -4.89
N TYR A 80 5.10 17.09 -4.11
CA TYR A 80 4.72 15.77 -4.58
C TYR A 80 3.26 15.50 -4.24
N ASN A 81 2.55 14.85 -5.16
CA ASN A 81 1.20 14.34 -4.91
C ASN A 81 1.23 13.09 -4.02
N LEU A 82 0.05 12.60 -3.63
CA LEU A 82 -0.13 11.40 -2.81
C LEU A 82 0.36 10.10 -3.48
N ASP A 83 0.68 10.14 -4.78
CA ASP A 83 1.11 8.98 -5.58
C ASP A 83 2.39 8.32 -5.06
N HIS A 84 3.28 9.05 -4.40
CA HIS A 84 4.52 8.48 -3.85
C HIS A 84 4.26 7.42 -2.76
N ALA A 85 3.10 7.48 -2.10
CA ALA A 85 2.69 6.52 -1.08
C ALA A 85 1.72 5.44 -1.61
N SER A 86 1.39 5.49 -2.89
CA SER A 86 0.35 4.65 -3.50
C SER A 86 0.59 3.15 -3.36
N HIS A 87 1.84 2.69 -3.51
CA HIS A 87 2.19 1.28 -3.39
C HIS A 87 1.97 0.74 -1.97
N LEU A 88 2.35 1.53 -0.95
CA LEU A 88 2.07 1.20 0.45
C LEU A 88 0.55 1.12 0.69
N CYS A 89 -0.18 2.15 0.24
CA CYS A 89 -1.62 2.18 0.43
C CYS A 89 -2.33 1.03 -0.31
N ALA A 90 -1.90 0.69 -1.53
CA ALA A 90 -2.45 -0.44 -2.29
C ALA A 90 -2.18 -1.78 -1.59
N ALA A 91 -0.98 -1.96 -1.02
CA ALA A 91 -0.65 -3.16 -0.26
C ALA A 91 -1.52 -3.29 1.00
N LEU A 92 -1.78 -2.20 1.72
CA LEU A 92 -2.69 -2.18 2.87
C LEU A 92 -4.14 -2.47 2.45
N THR A 93 -4.63 -1.84 1.38
CA THR A 93 -5.97 -2.09 0.82
C THR A 93 -6.18 -3.57 0.45
N ALA A 94 -5.14 -4.23 -0.09
CA ALA A 94 -5.19 -5.66 -0.42
C ALA A 94 -5.25 -6.58 0.82
N LYS A 95 -4.88 -6.08 2.01
CA LYS A 95 -4.97 -6.82 3.28
C LYS A 95 -6.33 -6.69 3.97
N GLY A 96 -7.20 -5.82 3.47
CA GLY A 96 -8.62 -5.75 3.87
C GLY A 96 -8.84 -5.05 5.19
#